data_AF-A0A7C2GGJ4-F1
#
_entry.id   AF-A0A7C2GGJ4-F1
#
_cell.length_a   1.000
_cell.length_b   1.000
_cell.length_c   1.000
_cell.angle_alpha   90.00
_cell.angle_beta   90.00
_cell.angle_gamma   90.00
#
_symmetry.space_group_name_H-M   'P 1'
#
loop_
_entity.id
_entity.type
_entity.pdbx_description
1 polymer ?
#
loop_
_entity_poly.entity_id
_entity_poly.type
_entity_poly.pdbx_seq_one_letter_code
_entity_poly.pdbx_strand_id
1 'polypeptide(L)'
;MLALYHAARTLGMRPALLESLGPRTPFARLSLLGVRPRHRLEVREGGLYLDGKRVGEALEVFRYLERGLGRGFFPAWIGYFAYEFARHLGLPTHEPLPGLPEAFFLYYPEGFALLEGRLVEAPSFPLRPLPYAPPPLPPHPLVADFPREAFLAGVREVQERIRAGVVYQVNLSHRFRLLAPLDPLLLYARLRALNPSPFMGLLEGEGWAVVSGSPERLFKKVGAHVSARPIAGTRPRGRTPEEDRLLEEELLASAKERAEHVMLLDLLRNDLAKVARPGTVRVRELFTVERYAHVMHLVSQVEAYSDAPLGRVFAALFPGGTITGAPKGTVMEAIRALEPVPRGAYTGSLGYVSGRGADFNLLIRSFQKVGEEVLFSAGAGVVIASDPEKEYEETLHKAQSLLLALERGRPGKPPEAPKPRASWTPPPPPQGHGARVLFLENRDSFSYNLVDYLRALGAEVEVVDQEEAPDLRGFTHLVVGPGPKDPFTAGRVLEWTEKALEAGLPLLGVCLGHQALGVALGAELYREAPVHGEAHPVFHTGEALFRGIPSPAPFARYHSLALRRLPPRVRLLAWTEDGVPMAIGDGRRAYGVQFHPESLLSPYGMVLLARFLEAG
;
A
#
# COMPACT_ATOMS: atom_id res chain seq x y z
N MET A 1 16.61 -10.47 -24.14
CA MET A 1 16.46 -9.12 -23.56
C MET A 1 17.77 -8.58 -23.00
N LEU A 2 18.40 -9.20 -22.00
CA LEU A 2 19.68 -8.73 -21.44
C LEU A 2 20.77 -8.43 -22.50
N ALA A 3 20.96 -9.33 -23.48
CA ALA A 3 21.93 -9.12 -24.56
C ALA A 3 21.56 -7.94 -25.50
N LEU A 4 20.27 -7.67 -25.71
CA LEU A 4 19.81 -6.51 -26.48
C LEU A 4 20.01 -5.21 -25.67
N TYR A 5 19.74 -5.25 -24.36
CA TYR A 5 20.03 -4.15 -23.45
C TYR A 5 21.51 -3.80 -23.46
N HIS A 6 22.39 -4.80 -23.31
CA HIS A 6 23.83 -4.60 -23.35
C HIS A 6 24.28 -3.97 -24.68
N ALA A 7 23.80 -4.48 -25.82
CA ALA A 7 24.10 -3.88 -27.13
C ALA A 7 23.64 -2.42 -27.22
N ALA A 8 22.40 -2.13 -26.82
CA ALA A 8 21.85 -0.77 -26.85
C ALA A 8 22.60 0.18 -25.93
N ARG A 9 22.99 -0.27 -24.73
CA ARG A 9 23.77 0.49 -23.75
C ARG A 9 25.15 0.84 -24.31
N THR A 10 25.86 -0.13 -24.87
CA THR A 10 27.19 0.06 -25.50
C THR A 10 27.14 1.03 -26.68
N LEU A 11 26.03 1.06 -27.41
CA LEU A 11 25.80 1.99 -28.52
C LEU A 11 25.25 3.36 -28.07
N GLY A 12 25.17 3.65 -26.76
CA GLY A 12 24.70 4.92 -26.23
C GLY A 12 23.20 5.19 -26.44
N MET A 13 22.39 4.15 -26.69
CA MET A 13 20.96 4.29 -27.02
C MET A 13 20.05 4.51 -25.81
N ARG A 14 20.61 4.75 -24.62
CA ARG A 14 19.90 4.99 -23.35
C ARG A 14 18.72 4.02 -23.12
N PRO A 15 18.98 2.71 -23.07
CA PRO A 15 17.91 1.73 -22.94
C PRO A 15 17.27 1.76 -21.54
N ALA A 16 16.02 1.33 -21.45
CA ALA A 16 15.36 0.97 -20.20
C ALA A 16 14.75 -0.42 -20.34
N LEU A 17 14.94 -1.27 -19.35
CA LEU A 17 14.50 -2.66 -19.36
C LEU A 17 13.54 -2.91 -18.20
N LEU A 18 12.35 -3.43 -18.51
CA LEU A 18 11.40 -3.97 -17.54
C LEU A 18 11.15 -5.43 -17.89
N GLU A 19 11.22 -6.33 -16.91
CA GLU A 19 10.91 -7.74 -17.11
C GLU A 19 10.03 -8.26 -15.97
N SER A 20 8.95 -8.94 -16.33
CA SER A 20 8.16 -9.73 -15.41
C SER A 20 8.61 -11.17 -15.47
N LEU A 21 9.61 -11.50 -14.65
CA LEU A 21 10.15 -12.85 -14.61
C LEU A 21 9.21 -13.72 -13.79
N GLY A 22 8.33 -14.36 -14.54
CA GLY A 22 7.36 -15.31 -14.04
C GLY A 22 7.88 -16.72 -14.33
N PRO A 23 7.96 -17.59 -13.35
CA PRO A 23 8.54 -18.90 -13.52
C PRO A 23 7.60 -19.95 -14.18
N ARG A 24 6.48 -19.51 -14.78
CA ARG A 24 5.66 -20.29 -15.73
C ARG A 24 6.34 -20.48 -17.09
N THR A 25 7.40 -19.73 -17.37
CA THR A 25 8.19 -19.86 -18.60
C THR A 25 9.66 -19.60 -18.25
N PRO A 26 10.63 -20.26 -18.91
CA PRO A 26 12.02 -19.81 -18.91
C PRO A 26 12.22 -18.40 -19.51
N PHE A 27 11.13 -17.78 -19.97
CA PHE A 27 11.01 -16.42 -20.52
C PHE A 27 10.09 -15.57 -19.63
N ALA A 28 10.25 -14.24 -19.65
CA ALA A 28 9.37 -13.34 -18.91
C ALA A 28 7.90 -13.43 -19.36
N ARG A 29 6.94 -13.23 -18.45
CA ARG A 29 5.52 -12.99 -18.80
C ARG A 29 5.39 -11.76 -19.69
N LEU A 30 6.14 -10.71 -19.38
CA LEU A 30 6.28 -9.51 -20.20
C LEU A 30 7.73 -9.02 -20.09
N SER A 31 8.40 -8.74 -21.21
CA SER A 31 9.63 -7.94 -21.20
C SER A 31 9.48 -6.75 -22.13
N LEU A 32 9.82 -5.56 -21.65
CA LEU A 32 9.86 -4.33 -22.42
C LEU A 32 11.30 -3.81 -22.44
N LEU A 33 11.83 -3.54 -23.62
CA LEU A 33 13.11 -2.85 -23.82
C LEU A 33 12.88 -1.62 -24.68
N GLY A 34 12.82 -0.46 -24.04
CA GLY A 34 12.85 0.82 -24.73
C GLY A 34 14.26 1.12 -25.22
N VAL A 35 14.40 1.61 -26.45
CA VAL A 35 15.67 2.00 -27.06
C VAL A 35 15.52 3.32 -27.81
N ARG A 36 16.55 4.19 -27.76
CA ARG A 36 16.54 5.52 -28.40
C ARG A 36 15.37 6.40 -27.93
N PRO A 37 15.34 6.79 -26.64
CA PRO A 37 14.28 7.64 -26.15
C PRO A 37 14.33 9.00 -26.86
N ARG A 38 13.16 9.54 -27.18
CA ARG A 38 13.03 10.85 -27.86
C ARG A 38 12.92 12.00 -26.88
N HIS A 39 12.31 11.75 -25.73
CA HIS A 39 12.10 12.76 -24.69
C HIS A 39 12.47 12.21 -23.31
N ARG A 40 12.94 13.12 -22.46
CA ARG A 40 13.25 12.89 -21.05
C ARG A 40 12.40 13.82 -20.21
N LEU A 41 11.63 13.24 -19.29
CA LEU A 41 10.84 13.96 -18.32
C LEU A 41 11.44 13.71 -16.94
N GLU A 42 11.71 14.77 -16.18
CA GLU A 42 12.28 14.66 -14.84
C GLU A 42 11.62 15.65 -13.87
N VAL A 43 11.50 15.25 -12.60
CA VAL A 43 11.07 16.12 -11.51
C VAL A 43 12.25 16.30 -10.56
N ARG A 44 12.60 17.56 -10.30
CA ARG A 44 13.68 17.97 -9.39
C ARG A 44 13.29 19.23 -8.67
N GLU A 45 13.44 19.20 -7.34
CA GLU A 45 13.11 20.33 -6.46
C GLU A 45 11.68 20.85 -6.73
N GLY A 46 10.75 19.92 -6.99
CA GLY A 46 9.36 20.20 -7.35
C GLY A 46 9.10 20.74 -8.76
N GLY A 47 10.13 21.16 -9.51
CA GLY A 47 9.98 21.54 -10.91
C GLY A 47 9.88 20.33 -11.85
N LEU A 48 8.98 20.38 -12.82
CA LEU A 48 8.90 19.43 -13.93
C LEU A 48 9.73 19.94 -15.11
N TYR A 49 10.62 19.10 -15.63
CA TYR A 49 11.50 19.41 -16.75
C TYR A 49 11.30 18.42 -17.90
N LEU A 50 11.15 18.95 -19.12
CA LEU A 50 11.13 18.19 -20.36
C LEU A 50 12.41 18.54 -21.13
N ASP A 51 13.23 17.53 -21.40
CA ASP A 51 14.50 17.66 -22.12
C ASP A 51 15.40 18.76 -21.51
N GLY A 52 15.40 18.86 -20.17
CA GLY A 52 16.19 19.83 -19.40
C GLY A 52 15.57 21.22 -19.26
N LYS A 53 14.41 21.49 -19.90
CA LYS A 53 13.70 22.77 -19.77
C LYS A 53 12.53 22.64 -18.79
N ARG A 54 12.41 23.56 -17.84
CA ARG A 54 11.26 23.59 -16.92
C ARG A 54 9.97 23.85 -17.71
N VAL A 55 8.98 22.99 -17.55
CA VAL A 55 7.69 23.03 -18.26
C VAL A 55 6.47 23.05 -17.34
N GLY A 56 6.66 22.95 -16.03
CA GLY A 56 5.57 22.99 -15.05
C GLY A 56 6.00 22.55 -13.66
N GLU A 57 5.00 22.15 -12.87
CA GLU A 57 5.18 21.61 -11.52
C GLU A 57 5.12 20.06 -11.50
N ALA A 58 5.65 19.46 -10.45
CA ALA A 58 5.82 18.01 -10.30
C ALA A 58 4.59 17.17 -10.70
N LEU A 59 3.38 17.55 -10.25
CA LEU A 59 2.15 16.76 -10.52
C LEU A 59 1.71 16.80 -11.98
N GLU A 60 2.18 17.76 -12.77
CA GLU A 60 1.88 17.83 -14.19
C GLU A 60 2.57 16.73 -15.00
N VAL A 61 3.51 16.00 -14.40
CA VAL A 61 4.18 14.83 -14.99
C VAL A 61 3.16 13.84 -15.59
N PHE A 62 2.05 13.60 -14.91
CA PHE A 62 1.03 12.64 -15.37
C PHE A 62 0.33 13.08 -16.66
N ARG A 63 0.19 14.40 -16.89
CA ARG A 63 -0.35 14.92 -18.16
C ARG A 63 0.53 14.54 -19.35
N TYR A 64 1.84 14.42 -19.14
CA TYR A 64 2.78 13.98 -20.18
C TYR A 64 2.79 12.47 -20.33
N LEU A 65 2.74 11.72 -19.22
CA LEU A 65 2.72 10.26 -19.23
C LEU A 65 1.52 9.68 -19.99
N GLU A 66 0.39 10.39 -20.04
CA GLU A 66 -0.82 9.99 -20.75
C GLU A 66 -0.86 10.45 -22.24
N ARG A 67 0.17 11.15 -22.73
CA ARG A 67 0.23 11.69 -24.10
C ARG A 67 1.09 10.85 -25.04
N GLY A 68 0.73 10.88 -26.33
CA GLY A 68 1.51 10.26 -27.40
C GLY A 68 1.49 8.73 -27.40
N LEU A 69 0.58 8.12 -26.63
CA LEU A 69 0.50 6.67 -26.50
C LEU A 69 -0.18 6.04 -27.74
N GLY A 70 0.35 4.88 -28.17
CA GLY A 70 -0.23 4.09 -29.26
C GLY A 70 -1.34 3.14 -28.80
N ARG A 71 -1.55 2.06 -29.55
CA ARG A 71 -2.37 0.90 -29.12
C ARG A 71 -1.54 -0.27 -28.59
N GLY A 72 -0.23 -0.23 -28.84
CA GLY A 72 0.74 -1.25 -28.47
C GLY A 72 1.44 -0.97 -27.14
N PHE A 73 2.48 -1.75 -26.87
CA PHE A 73 3.41 -1.51 -25.78
C PHE A 73 4.31 -0.31 -26.05
N PHE A 74 4.59 0.02 -27.32
CA PHE A 74 5.19 1.29 -27.74
C PHE A 74 4.26 2.08 -28.68
N PRO A 75 4.33 3.42 -28.73
CA PRO A 75 5.15 4.29 -27.87
C PRO A 75 4.81 4.21 -26.38
N ALA A 76 5.83 4.39 -25.53
CA ALA A 76 5.72 4.22 -24.08
C ALA A 76 6.56 5.24 -23.32
N TRP A 77 6.08 5.63 -22.13
CA TRP A 77 6.93 6.18 -21.08
C TRP A 77 7.39 5.06 -20.17
N ILE A 78 8.70 4.94 -19.94
CA ILE A 78 9.29 4.00 -18.97
C ILE A 78 10.10 4.82 -17.97
N GLY A 79 9.87 4.60 -16.68
CA GLY A 79 10.44 5.44 -15.65
C GLY A 79 10.06 5.07 -14.23
N TYR A 80 10.45 5.91 -13.28
CA TYR A 80 10.20 5.69 -11.87
C TYR A 80 9.83 6.98 -11.12
N PHE A 81 9.26 6.79 -9.94
CA PHE A 81 9.03 7.79 -8.91
C PHE A 81 9.84 7.39 -7.66
N ALA A 82 10.61 8.31 -7.10
CA ALA A 82 11.21 8.15 -5.78
C ALA A 82 10.13 8.24 -4.68
N TYR A 83 10.37 7.64 -3.52
CA TYR A 83 9.49 7.74 -2.35
C TYR A 83 9.16 9.20 -2.00
N GLU A 84 10.19 10.03 -2.07
CA GLU A 84 10.12 11.46 -1.80
C GLU A 84 9.17 12.25 -2.71
N PHE A 85 8.81 11.74 -3.90
CA PHE A 85 7.78 12.35 -4.75
C PHE A 85 6.44 12.52 -4.03
N ALA A 86 6.19 11.73 -2.99
CA ALA A 86 5.00 11.82 -2.14
C ALA A 86 4.80 13.20 -1.50
N ARG A 87 5.86 14.03 -1.36
CA ARG A 87 5.72 15.41 -0.86
C ARG A 87 4.80 16.26 -1.72
N HIS A 88 4.79 16.02 -3.04
CA HIS A 88 3.92 16.73 -3.96
C HIS A 88 2.46 16.27 -3.85
N LEU A 89 2.21 15.16 -3.16
CA LEU A 89 0.89 14.66 -2.80
C LEU A 89 0.44 15.16 -1.42
N GLY A 90 1.20 16.08 -0.80
CA GLY A 90 0.93 16.60 0.54
C GLY A 90 1.36 15.66 1.67
N LEU A 91 2.19 14.64 1.38
CA LEU A 91 2.64 13.68 2.39
C LEU A 91 4.02 14.06 2.97
N PRO A 92 4.23 13.89 4.28
CA PRO A 92 5.48 14.26 4.93
C PRO A 92 6.61 13.30 4.55
N THR A 93 7.73 13.82 4.04
CA THR A 93 8.95 13.05 3.75
C THR A 93 10.19 13.84 4.16
N HIS A 94 11.37 13.21 4.11
CA HIS A 94 12.65 13.93 4.10
C HIS A 94 12.77 14.83 2.86
N GLU A 95 13.85 15.59 2.73
CA GLU A 95 14.25 16.19 1.44
C GLU A 95 14.68 15.11 0.43
N PRO A 96 14.62 15.38 -0.90
CA PRO A 96 15.02 14.38 -1.90
C PRO A 96 16.45 13.92 -1.69
N LEU A 97 16.72 12.64 -1.97
CA LEU A 97 18.09 12.12 -1.97
C LEU A 97 18.92 12.88 -3.02
N PRO A 98 20.00 13.59 -2.62
CA PRO A 98 20.80 14.37 -3.56
C PRO A 98 21.32 13.53 -4.72
N GLY A 99 21.29 14.07 -5.94
CA GLY A 99 21.72 13.37 -7.15
C GLY A 99 20.67 12.44 -7.77
N LEU A 100 19.62 12.07 -7.04
CA LEU A 100 18.52 11.24 -7.54
C LEU A 100 17.28 12.12 -7.85
N PRO A 101 16.71 12.07 -9.08
CA PRO A 101 15.49 12.81 -9.38
C PRO A 101 14.27 12.24 -8.62
N GLU A 102 13.30 13.09 -8.30
CA GLU A 102 12.07 12.69 -7.60
C GLU A 102 11.15 11.87 -8.51
N ALA A 103 11.18 12.14 -9.81
CA ALA A 103 10.59 11.31 -10.85
C ALA A 103 11.43 11.38 -12.12
N PHE A 104 11.50 10.30 -12.89
CA PHE A 104 12.23 10.28 -14.15
C PHE A 104 11.61 9.30 -15.14
N PHE A 105 11.29 9.78 -16.34
CA PHE A 105 10.70 8.99 -17.40
C PHE A 105 11.36 9.28 -18.75
N LEU A 106 11.54 8.22 -19.53
CA LEU A 106 12.00 8.29 -20.91
C LEU A 106 10.87 7.86 -21.84
N TYR A 107 10.60 8.70 -22.84
CA TYR A 107 9.63 8.39 -23.88
C TYR A 107 10.31 7.63 -25.03
N TYR A 108 9.89 6.38 -25.21
CA TYR A 108 10.37 5.50 -26.26
C TYR A 108 9.32 5.39 -27.37
N PRO A 109 9.57 5.92 -28.58
CA PRO A 109 8.66 5.74 -29.71
C PRO A 109 8.54 4.29 -30.15
N GLU A 110 9.64 3.54 -30.03
CA GLU A 110 9.78 2.16 -30.48
C GLU A 110 10.61 1.35 -29.48
N GLY A 111 10.46 0.02 -29.49
CA GLY A 111 11.23 -0.86 -28.63
C GLY A 111 10.89 -2.33 -28.87
N PHE A 112 11.46 -3.20 -28.06
CA PHE A 112 11.14 -4.63 -28.08
C PHE A 112 10.12 -4.94 -26.99
N ALA A 113 9.03 -5.62 -27.35
CA ALA A 113 8.09 -6.19 -26.40
C ALA A 113 8.01 -7.71 -26.60
N LEU A 114 8.24 -8.47 -25.53
CA LEU A 114 8.02 -9.90 -25.49
C LEU A 114 6.85 -10.20 -24.54
N LEU A 115 5.88 -10.96 -25.01
CA LEU A 115 4.76 -11.44 -24.19
C LEU A 115 4.84 -12.97 -24.15
N GLU A 116 4.95 -13.53 -22.95
CA GLU A 116 5.10 -14.98 -22.73
C GLU A 116 6.23 -15.60 -23.57
N GLY A 117 7.36 -14.89 -23.65
CA GLY A 117 8.53 -15.27 -24.45
C GLY A 117 8.42 -15.06 -25.96
N ARG A 118 7.26 -14.66 -26.49
CA ARG A 118 7.08 -14.36 -27.92
C ARG A 118 7.30 -12.88 -28.20
N LEU A 119 8.11 -12.57 -29.20
CA LEU A 119 8.28 -11.20 -29.69
C LEU A 119 6.97 -10.71 -30.31
N VAL A 120 6.39 -9.65 -29.77
CA VAL A 120 5.13 -9.05 -30.25
C VAL A 120 5.32 -7.66 -30.85
N GLU A 121 6.36 -6.93 -30.43
CA GLU A 121 6.75 -5.65 -31.03
C GLU A 121 8.28 -5.59 -31.14
N ALA A 122 8.78 -5.02 -32.22
CA ALA A 122 10.20 -4.80 -32.49
C ALA A 122 10.39 -3.40 -33.11
N PRO A 123 11.54 -2.75 -32.88
CA PRO A 123 11.81 -1.45 -33.49
C PRO A 123 12.03 -1.56 -35.00
N SER A 124 11.79 -0.47 -35.72
CA SER A 124 12.04 -0.34 -37.16
C SER A 124 13.49 -0.55 -37.60
N PHE A 125 14.44 -0.48 -36.67
CA PHE A 125 15.87 -0.60 -36.93
C PHE A 125 16.47 -1.90 -36.39
N PRO A 126 17.53 -2.43 -37.03
CA PRO A 126 18.18 -3.63 -36.53
C PRO A 126 18.99 -3.33 -35.27
N LEU A 127 18.82 -4.17 -34.25
CA LEU A 127 19.71 -4.23 -33.09
C LEU A 127 20.11 -5.69 -32.88
N ARG A 128 21.39 -5.98 -33.05
CA ARG A 128 21.92 -7.34 -32.83
C ARG A 128 22.18 -7.56 -31.34
N PRO A 129 21.75 -8.68 -30.74
CA PRO A 129 22.08 -9.00 -29.36
C PRO A 129 23.61 -9.10 -29.17
N LEU A 130 24.12 -8.48 -28.11
CA LEU A 130 25.50 -8.61 -27.66
C LEU A 130 25.51 -9.36 -26.34
N PRO A 131 25.97 -10.63 -26.29
CA PRO A 131 26.03 -11.40 -25.05
C PRO A 131 26.72 -10.60 -23.93
N TYR A 132 26.16 -10.64 -22.73
CA TYR A 132 26.76 -10.03 -21.55
C TYR A 132 27.28 -11.15 -20.65
N ALA A 133 28.59 -11.21 -20.47
CA ALA A 133 29.24 -12.09 -19.50
C ALA A 133 29.50 -11.27 -18.23
N PRO A 134 28.69 -11.41 -17.16
CA PRO A 134 28.85 -10.61 -15.97
C PRO A 134 30.21 -10.90 -15.31
N PRO A 135 31.07 -9.89 -15.07
CA PRO A 135 32.33 -10.10 -14.36
C PRO A 135 32.08 -10.61 -12.91
N PRO A 136 33.12 -11.12 -12.23
CA PRO A 136 33.05 -11.39 -10.80
C PRO A 136 32.67 -10.13 -10.03
N LEU A 137 31.93 -10.29 -8.92
CA LEU A 137 31.65 -9.17 -8.03
C LEU A 137 32.94 -8.77 -7.32
N PRO A 138 33.31 -7.47 -7.32
CA PRO A 138 34.38 -7.00 -6.46
C PRO A 138 33.98 -7.16 -4.98
N PRO A 139 34.94 -7.17 -4.04
CA PRO A 139 34.63 -7.05 -2.62
C PRO A 139 33.76 -5.82 -2.37
N HIS A 140 32.65 -6.01 -1.67
CA HIS A 140 31.63 -4.98 -1.45
C HIS A 140 31.30 -4.91 0.04
N PRO A 141 32.12 -4.20 0.83
CA PRO A 141 31.84 -4.03 2.25
C PRO A 141 30.48 -3.36 2.45
N LEU A 142 29.73 -3.85 3.42
CA LEU A 142 28.42 -3.34 3.77
C LEU A 142 28.52 -2.39 4.96
N VAL A 143 27.98 -1.19 4.82
CA VAL A 143 27.83 -0.23 5.92
C VAL A 143 26.35 0.09 6.09
N ALA A 144 25.85 0.12 7.32
CA ALA A 144 24.50 0.55 7.65
C ALA A 144 24.51 2.01 8.12
N ASP A 145 23.58 2.82 7.63
CA ASP A 145 23.45 4.23 8.03
C ASP A 145 22.57 4.42 9.28
N PHE A 146 21.99 3.33 9.81
CA PHE A 146 21.13 3.34 10.98
C PHE A 146 21.84 2.63 12.15
N PRO A 147 22.31 3.38 13.18
CA PRO A 147 22.87 2.75 14.38
C PRO A 147 21.84 1.84 15.06
N ARG A 148 22.27 0.63 15.45
CA ARG A 148 21.42 -0.38 16.09
C ARG A 148 20.57 0.19 17.24
N GLU A 149 21.21 0.87 18.19
CA GLU A 149 20.50 1.43 19.35
C GLU A 149 19.43 2.45 18.97
N ALA A 150 19.68 3.24 17.93
CA ALA A 150 18.70 4.19 17.40
C ALA A 150 17.52 3.46 16.74
N PHE A 151 17.77 2.35 16.03
CA PHE A 151 16.70 1.53 15.45
C PHE A 151 15.83 0.91 16.56
N LEU A 152 16.44 0.29 17.58
CA LEU A 152 15.71 -0.29 18.71
C LEU A 152 14.89 0.76 19.47
N ALA A 153 15.43 1.97 19.63
CA ALA A 153 14.69 3.10 20.19
C ALA A 153 13.53 3.51 19.28
N GLY A 154 13.73 3.53 17.96
CA GLY A 154 12.68 3.79 16.98
C GLY A 154 11.52 2.79 17.06
N VAL A 155 11.82 1.49 17.22
CA VAL A 155 10.77 0.46 17.42
C VAL A 155 9.95 0.76 18.68
N ARG A 156 10.60 1.07 19.80
CA ARG A 156 9.92 1.40 21.07
C ARG A 156 9.06 2.66 20.96
N GLU A 157 9.56 3.67 20.27
CA GLU A 157 8.82 4.91 19.99
C GLU A 157 7.59 4.66 19.13
N VAL A 158 7.68 3.82 18.09
CA VAL A 158 6.51 3.39 17.31
C VAL A 158 5.48 2.69 18.21
N GLN A 159 5.92 1.78 19.10
CA GLN A 159 5.00 1.11 20.02
C GLN A 159 4.28 2.10 20.95
N GLU A 160 4.95 3.16 21.42
CA GLU A 160 4.27 4.18 22.22
C GLU A 160 3.26 4.98 21.40
N ARG A 161 3.58 5.30 20.14
CA ARG A 161 2.62 5.92 19.21
C ARG A 161 1.40 5.04 18.98
N ILE A 162 1.57 3.72 18.91
CA ILE A 162 0.45 2.76 18.82
C ILE A 162 -0.41 2.80 20.10
N ARG A 163 0.22 2.78 21.29
CA ARG A 163 -0.50 2.88 22.58
C ARG A 163 -1.25 4.21 22.73
N ALA A 164 -0.73 5.29 22.13
CA ALA A 164 -1.37 6.59 22.07
C ALA A 164 -2.45 6.70 20.98
N GLY A 165 -2.68 5.64 20.20
CA GLY A 165 -3.67 5.61 19.12
C GLY A 165 -3.27 6.41 17.88
N VAL A 166 -1.99 6.78 17.74
CA VAL A 166 -1.51 7.67 16.67
C VAL A 166 -1.25 6.92 15.35
N VAL A 167 -0.81 5.66 15.43
CA VAL A 167 -0.56 4.77 14.28
C VAL A 167 -0.97 3.34 14.62
N TYR A 168 -1.20 2.51 13.60
CA TYR A 168 -1.43 1.07 13.73
C TYR A 168 -0.16 0.25 13.47
N GLN A 169 0.61 0.66 12.46
CA GLN A 169 1.87 0.02 12.05
C GLN A 169 2.77 1.06 11.39
N VAL A 170 4.09 0.97 11.61
CA VAL A 170 5.11 1.74 10.90
C VAL A 170 6.19 0.82 10.37
N ASN A 171 6.51 0.91 9.09
CA ASN A 171 7.62 0.18 8.50
C ASN A 171 8.90 1.01 8.58
N LEU A 172 9.73 0.73 9.59
CA LEU A 172 11.06 1.30 9.72
C LEU A 172 12.07 0.55 8.86
N SER A 173 13.02 1.28 8.26
CA SER A 173 14.00 0.70 7.34
C SER A 173 15.43 1.13 7.62
N HIS A 174 16.35 0.22 7.35
CA HIS A 174 17.78 0.48 7.27
C HIS A 174 18.16 0.77 5.84
N ARG A 175 18.94 1.83 5.63
CA ARG A 175 19.72 1.99 4.41
C ARG A 175 21.10 1.38 4.59
N PHE A 176 21.50 0.60 3.60
CA PHE A 176 22.83 0.01 3.49
C PHE A 176 23.56 0.57 2.28
N ARG A 177 24.89 0.71 2.43
CA ARG A 177 25.80 1.17 1.40
C ARG A 177 26.78 0.06 1.06
N LEU A 178 26.91 -0.21 -0.24
CA LEU A 178 27.95 -1.07 -0.78
C LEU A 178 29.14 -0.21 -1.18
N LEU A 179 30.25 -0.36 -0.47
CA LEU A 179 31.47 0.40 -0.72
C LEU A 179 32.28 -0.19 -1.88
N ALA A 180 31.69 -0.20 -3.08
CA ALA A 180 32.35 -0.67 -4.30
C ALA A 180 31.75 0.00 -5.55
N PRO A 181 32.57 0.29 -6.58
CA PRO A 181 32.09 0.77 -7.87
C PRO A 181 31.42 -0.39 -8.62
N LEU A 182 30.12 -0.58 -8.36
CA LEU A 182 29.32 -1.64 -8.96
C LEU A 182 28.56 -1.09 -10.18
N ASP A 183 28.75 -1.77 -11.31
CA ASP A 183 27.97 -1.49 -12.52
C ASP A 183 26.49 -1.92 -12.31
N PRO A 184 25.51 -1.04 -12.51
CA PRO A 184 24.08 -1.40 -12.47
C PRO A 184 23.70 -2.59 -13.36
N LEU A 185 24.36 -2.76 -14.52
CA LEU A 185 24.12 -3.90 -15.40
C LEU A 185 24.61 -5.22 -14.78
N LEU A 186 25.71 -5.20 -14.03
CA LEU A 186 26.19 -6.36 -13.28
C LEU A 186 25.19 -6.74 -12.18
N LEU A 187 24.72 -5.77 -11.40
CA LEU A 187 23.70 -6.00 -10.36
C LEU A 187 22.43 -6.61 -10.95
N TYR A 188 21.92 -6.01 -12.02
CA TYR A 188 20.73 -6.50 -12.72
C TYR A 188 20.92 -7.93 -13.25
N ALA A 189 22.05 -8.21 -13.94
CA ALA A 189 22.31 -9.52 -14.51
C ALA A 189 22.42 -10.61 -13.44
N ARG A 190 23.05 -10.32 -12.30
CA ARG A 190 23.17 -11.25 -11.16
C ARG A 190 21.80 -11.50 -10.51
N LEU A 191 21.05 -10.45 -10.18
CA LEU A 191 19.69 -10.58 -9.64
C LEU A 191 18.79 -11.38 -10.58
N ARG A 192 18.80 -11.04 -11.87
CA ARG A 192 18.02 -11.74 -12.90
C ARG A 192 18.32 -13.23 -12.97
N ALA A 193 19.58 -13.62 -12.80
CA ALA A 193 20.01 -15.01 -12.88
C ALA A 193 19.72 -15.80 -11.60
N LEU A 194 19.89 -15.17 -10.43
CA LEU A 194 19.93 -15.85 -9.13
C LEU A 194 18.64 -15.67 -8.32
N ASN A 195 17.90 -14.58 -8.52
CA ASN A 195 16.65 -14.27 -7.82
C ASN A 195 15.63 -13.57 -8.75
N PRO A 196 15.13 -14.25 -9.79
CA PRO A 196 14.18 -13.67 -10.72
C PRO A 196 12.88 -13.30 -10.00
N SER A 197 12.44 -12.06 -10.19
CA SER A 197 11.24 -11.51 -9.54
C SER A 197 10.16 -11.09 -10.54
N PRO A 198 8.88 -11.06 -10.13
CA PRO A 198 7.76 -10.58 -10.95
C PRO A 198 7.89 -9.18 -11.54
N PHE A 199 8.69 -8.29 -10.92
CA PHE A 199 8.88 -6.90 -11.36
C PHE A 199 10.36 -6.50 -11.35
N MET A 200 11.11 -7.06 -12.29
CA MET A 200 12.51 -6.71 -12.52
C MET A 200 12.62 -5.49 -13.41
N GLY A 201 13.68 -4.69 -13.22
CA GLY A 201 13.96 -3.61 -14.15
C GLY A 201 15.33 -2.97 -13.96
N LEU A 202 15.78 -2.29 -15.00
CA LEU A 202 17.00 -1.48 -15.00
C LEU A 202 16.72 -0.18 -15.75
N LEU A 203 16.91 0.93 -15.05
CA LEU A 203 16.79 2.28 -15.56
C LEU A 203 18.03 3.06 -15.15
N GLU A 204 18.72 3.63 -16.14
CA GLU A 204 19.96 4.39 -15.94
C GLU A 204 19.73 5.85 -16.35
N GLY A 205 20.20 6.77 -15.52
CA GLY A 205 20.30 8.19 -15.82
C GLY A 205 21.74 8.68 -15.71
N GLU A 206 21.90 9.99 -15.76
CA GLU A 206 23.22 10.61 -15.61
C GLU A 206 23.64 10.59 -14.13
N GLY A 207 24.66 9.79 -13.81
CA GLY A 207 25.19 9.66 -12.45
C GLY A 207 24.34 8.86 -11.48
N TRP A 208 23.22 8.26 -11.91
CA TRP A 208 22.36 7.43 -11.06
C TRP A 208 21.74 6.26 -11.83
N ALA A 209 21.29 5.23 -11.10
CA ALA A 209 20.54 4.12 -11.67
C ALA A 209 19.57 3.50 -10.65
N VAL A 210 18.52 2.84 -11.15
CA VAL A 210 17.61 2.03 -10.35
C VAL A 210 17.60 0.61 -10.90
N VAL A 211 17.89 -0.37 -10.03
CA VAL A 211 17.89 -1.80 -10.33
C VAL A 211 16.79 -2.47 -9.51
N SER A 212 15.67 -2.79 -10.16
CA SER A 212 14.52 -3.40 -9.51
C SER A 212 14.62 -4.92 -9.47
N GLY A 213 14.39 -5.48 -8.28
CA GLY A 213 14.23 -6.90 -7.98
C GLY A 213 12.93 -7.17 -7.22
N SER A 214 11.87 -6.43 -7.55
CA SER A 214 10.68 -6.36 -6.70
C SER A 214 9.72 -7.55 -6.88
N PRO A 215 9.19 -8.10 -5.76
CA PRO A 215 8.11 -9.08 -5.78
C PRO A 215 6.72 -8.46 -5.90
N GLU A 216 6.55 -7.16 -5.60
CA GLU A 216 5.24 -6.58 -5.32
C GLU A 216 4.83 -5.50 -6.33
N ARG A 217 3.57 -5.59 -6.78
CA ARG A 217 2.94 -4.59 -7.63
C ARG A 217 2.35 -3.49 -6.76
N LEU A 218 2.63 -2.23 -7.10
CA LEU A 218 1.88 -1.11 -6.55
C LEU A 218 0.47 -1.07 -7.15
N PHE A 219 0.37 -0.86 -8.47
CA PHE A 219 -0.88 -0.99 -9.19
C PHE A 219 -0.69 -1.24 -10.68
N LYS A 220 -1.76 -1.74 -11.31
CA LYS A 220 -1.92 -1.82 -12.75
C LYS A 220 -3.24 -1.18 -13.16
N LYS A 221 -3.22 -0.32 -14.18
CA LYS A 221 -4.40 0.33 -14.76
C LYS A 221 -4.51 0.00 -16.25
N VAL A 222 -5.63 -0.62 -16.67
CA VAL A 222 -5.94 -0.91 -18.07
C VAL A 222 -7.33 -0.36 -18.37
N GLY A 223 -7.41 0.71 -19.16
CA GLY A 223 -8.65 1.46 -19.32
C GLY A 223 -9.16 1.94 -17.96
N ALA A 224 -10.37 1.53 -17.59
CA ALA A 224 -10.97 1.82 -16.29
C ALA A 224 -10.64 0.79 -15.20
N HIS A 225 -10.10 -0.39 -15.53
CA HIS A 225 -9.79 -1.42 -14.52
C HIS A 225 -8.48 -1.09 -13.82
N VAL A 226 -8.52 -1.00 -12.48
CA VAL A 226 -7.36 -0.81 -11.62
C VAL A 226 -7.23 -2.03 -10.70
N SER A 227 -6.01 -2.53 -10.53
CA SER A 227 -5.72 -3.65 -9.62
C SER A 227 -4.42 -3.44 -8.85
N ALA A 228 -4.41 -3.85 -7.60
CA ALA A 228 -3.24 -3.89 -6.71
C ALA A 228 -3.13 -5.30 -6.11
N ARG A 229 -1.91 -5.75 -5.82
CA ARG A 229 -1.66 -7.13 -5.41
C ARG A 229 -0.69 -7.19 -4.23
N PRO A 230 -1.18 -7.02 -2.99
CA PRO A 230 -0.33 -7.06 -1.80
C PRO A 230 0.20 -8.47 -1.58
N ILE A 231 1.38 -8.52 -0.96
CA ILE A 231 2.03 -9.73 -0.49
C ILE A 231 2.19 -9.61 1.02
N ALA A 232 1.78 -10.63 1.76
CA ALA A 232 2.15 -10.80 3.16
C ALA A 232 2.48 -12.27 3.43
N GLY A 233 3.19 -12.52 4.52
CA GLY A 233 3.60 -13.87 4.90
C GLY A 233 4.58 -14.52 3.92
N THR A 234 5.61 -15.13 4.48
CA THR A 234 6.63 -15.81 3.69
C THR A 234 7.00 -17.11 4.37
N ARG A 235 7.08 -18.19 3.59
CA ARG A 235 7.75 -19.43 4.02
C ARG A 235 8.79 -19.85 2.99
N PRO A 236 9.90 -20.48 3.40
CA PRO A 236 10.82 -21.10 2.45
C PRO A 236 10.10 -22.21 1.67
N ARG A 237 10.63 -22.57 0.50
CA ARG A 237 10.17 -23.78 -0.21
C ARG A 237 10.65 -25.05 0.49
N GLY A 238 9.78 -26.05 0.57
CA GLY A 238 10.12 -27.36 1.11
C GLY A 238 11.13 -28.11 0.24
N ARG A 239 11.99 -28.90 0.88
CA ARG A 239 12.93 -29.79 0.19
C ARG A 239 12.16 -30.90 -0.51
N THR A 240 11.10 -31.42 0.12
CA THR A 240 10.16 -32.40 -0.44
C THR A 240 8.76 -31.81 -0.71
N PRO A 241 7.93 -32.42 -1.58
CA PRO A 241 6.53 -32.01 -1.79
C PRO A 241 5.66 -32.05 -0.53
N GLU A 242 5.97 -32.95 0.40
CA GLU A 242 5.26 -33.09 1.68
C GLU A 242 5.62 -31.93 2.62
N GLU A 243 6.92 -31.62 2.73
CA GLU A 243 7.40 -30.45 3.48
C GLU A 243 6.84 -29.14 2.91
N ASP A 244 6.78 -29.01 1.57
CA ASP A 244 6.23 -27.82 0.90
C ASP A 244 4.72 -27.66 1.16
N ARG A 245 3.98 -28.76 1.33
CA ARG A 245 2.55 -28.74 1.69
C ARG A 245 2.34 -28.37 3.16
N LEU A 246 3.16 -28.90 4.07
CA LEU A 246 3.11 -28.55 5.49
C LEU A 246 3.41 -27.07 5.72
N LEU A 247 4.41 -26.52 5.01
CA LEU A 247 4.74 -25.09 5.07
C LEU A 247 3.62 -24.21 4.49
N GLU A 248 2.91 -24.68 3.45
CA GLU A 248 1.71 -24.00 2.94
C GLU A 248 0.58 -24.00 3.98
N GLU A 249 0.29 -25.15 4.60
CA GLU A 249 -0.74 -25.29 5.63
C GLU A 249 -0.43 -24.42 6.86
N GLU A 250 0.83 -24.38 7.29
CA GLU A 250 1.31 -23.51 8.37
C GLU A 250 1.12 -22.02 8.03
N LEU A 251 1.52 -21.60 6.82
CA LEU A 251 1.36 -20.22 6.37
C LEU A 251 -0.12 -19.80 6.37
N LEU A 252 -1.00 -20.67 5.92
CA LEU A 252 -2.44 -20.42 5.85
C LEU A 252 -3.14 -20.47 7.23
N ALA A 253 -2.65 -21.29 8.14
CA ALA A 253 -3.20 -21.41 9.49
C ALA A 253 -2.73 -20.28 10.43
N SER A 254 -1.69 -19.54 10.06
CA SER A 254 -1.14 -18.49 10.91
C SER A 254 -2.11 -17.32 11.08
N ALA A 255 -2.67 -17.19 12.28
CA ALA A 255 -3.58 -16.10 12.64
C ALA A 255 -2.91 -14.73 12.48
N LYS A 256 -1.64 -14.60 12.90
CA LYS A 256 -0.84 -13.38 12.76
C LYS A 256 -0.73 -12.94 11.30
N GLU A 257 -0.30 -13.85 10.41
CA GLU A 257 -0.08 -13.53 8.99
C GLU A 257 -1.40 -13.17 8.29
N ARG A 258 -2.50 -13.85 8.65
CA ARG A 258 -3.83 -13.51 8.13
C ARG A 258 -4.31 -12.15 8.60
N ALA A 259 -4.11 -11.82 9.88
CA ALA A 259 -4.50 -10.54 10.45
C ALA A 259 -3.76 -9.38 9.76
N GLU A 260 -2.43 -9.50 9.64
CA GLU A 260 -1.59 -8.53 8.93
C GLU A 260 -2.04 -8.39 7.47
N HIS A 261 -2.23 -9.51 6.77
CA HIS A 261 -2.64 -9.50 5.36
C HIS A 261 -4.01 -8.86 5.14
N VAL A 262 -4.98 -9.06 6.04
CA VAL A 262 -6.30 -8.42 5.93
C VAL A 262 -6.22 -6.92 6.17
N MET A 263 -5.42 -6.48 7.15
CA MET A 263 -5.18 -5.05 7.36
C MET A 263 -4.63 -4.39 6.08
N LEU A 264 -3.69 -5.06 5.39
CA LEU A 264 -3.15 -4.58 4.11
C LEU A 264 -4.22 -4.51 3.01
N LEU A 265 -5.15 -5.48 2.98
CA LEU A 265 -6.26 -5.47 2.03
C LEU A 265 -7.25 -4.35 2.33
N ASP A 266 -7.62 -4.12 3.58
CA ASP A 266 -8.50 -3.03 3.97
C ASP A 266 -7.88 -1.66 3.63
N LEU A 267 -6.57 -1.51 3.82
CA LEU A 267 -5.81 -0.33 3.44
C LEU A 267 -5.83 -0.08 1.92
N LEU A 268 -5.61 -1.12 1.11
CA LEU A 268 -5.66 -1.00 -0.35
C LEU A 268 -7.08 -0.77 -0.87
N ARG A 269 -8.09 -1.38 -0.25
CA ARG A 269 -9.49 -1.11 -0.56
C ARG A 269 -9.81 0.36 -0.29
N ASN A 270 -9.34 0.91 0.83
CA ASN A 270 -9.52 2.31 1.19
C ASN A 270 -8.87 3.24 0.17
N ASP A 271 -7.62 2.97 -0.19
CA ASP A 271 -6.92 3.78 -1.18
C ASP A 271 -7.58 3.71 -2.56
N LEU A 272 -8.06 2.55 -3.01
CA LEU A 272 -8.81 2.43 -4.26
C LEU A 272 -10.17 3.12 -4.19
N ALA A 273 -10.88 3.04 -3.07
CA ALA A 273 -12.21 3.65 -2.88
C ALA A 273 -12.21 5.17 -3.06
N LYS A 274 -11.07 5.86 -2.83
CA LYS A 274 -10.90 7.30 -3.10
C LYS A 274 -11.10 7.68 -4.57
N VAL A 275 -10.87 6.75 -5.49
CA VAL A 275 -10.89 6.99 -6.94
C VAL A 275 -11.78 6.02 -7.71
N ALA A 276 -12.29 4.98 -7.07
CA ALA A 276 -13.15 3.98 -7.66
C ALA A 276 -14.58 4.48 -7.86
N ARG A 277 -15.28 3.88 -8.82
CA ARG A 277 -16.74 3.91 -8.88
C ARG A 277 -17.29 3.19 -7.65
N PRO A 278 -18.31 3.74 -6.97
CA PRO A 278 -18.88 3.12 -5.78
C PRO A 278 -19.27 1.65 -5.96
N GLY A 279 -18.98 0.81 -4.97
CA GLY A 279 -19.32 -0.61 -4.95
C GLY A 279 -18.55 -1.48 -5.95
N THR A 280 -17.54 -0.93 -6.62
CA THR A 280 -16.70 -1.69 -7.55
C THR A 280 -15.41 -2.23 -6.93
N VAL A 281 -15.04 -1.77 -5.72
CA VAL A 281 -13.86 -2.26 -5.00
C VAL A 281 -14.12 -3.67 -4.49
N ARG A 282 -13.33 -4.65 -4.97
CA ARG A 282 -13.51 -6.09 -4.72
C ARG A 282 -12.19 -6.77 -4.46
N VAL A 283 -12.22 -7.89 -3.74
CA VAL A 283 -11.04 -8.74 -3.53
C VAL A 283 -11.25 -10.06 -4.26
N ARG A 284 -10.69 -10.20 -5.47
CA ARG A 284 -10.95 -11.36 -6.33
C ARG A 284 -10.25 -12.63 -5.88
N GLU A 285 -9.03 -12.49 -5.40
CA GLU A 285 -8.21 -13.57 -4.90
C GLU A 285 -7.90 -13.25 -3.44
N LEU A 286 -8.37 -14.08 -2.52
CA LEU A 286 -8.12 -13.94 -1.10
C LEU A 286 -7.27 -15.12 -0.61
N PHE A 287 -6.21 -14.81 0.15
CA PHE A 287 -5.32 -15.79 0.78
C PHE A 287 -4.81 -16.89 -0.18
N THR A 288 -4.43 -16.47 -1.39
CA THR A 288 -3.93 -17.39 -2.40
C THR A 288 -2.43 -17.59 -2.19
N VAL A 289 -1.96 -18.83 -2.16
CA VAL A 289 -0.52 -19.11 -2.00
C VAL A 289 0.15 -19.11 -3.36
N GLU A 290 1.10 -18.21 -3.54
CA GLU A 290 1.98 -18.19 -4.70
C GLU A 290 3.35 -18.74 -4.33
N ARG A 291 3.76 -19.77 -5.06
CA ARG A 291 5.09 -20.34 -4.92
C ARG A 291 6.05 -19.55 -5.81
N TYR A 292 7.26 -19.38 -5.31
CA TYR A 292 8.41 -18.83 -6.02
C TYR A 292 9.56 -19.83 -5.94
N ALA A 293 10.68 -19.45 -6.56
CA ALA A 293 11.90 -20.25 -6.63
C ALA A 293 12.41 -20.71 -5.25
N HIS A 294 12.38 -19.81 -4.26
CA HIS A 294 12.95 -20.03 -2.93
C HIS A 294 11.96 -19.88 -1.79
N VAL A 295 10.83 -19.21 -2.05
CA VAL A 295 9.82 -18.90 -1.03
C VAL A 295 8.41 -19.14 -1.57
N MET A 296 7.42 -19.15 -0.69
CA MET A 296 6.01 -19.00 -1.04
C MET A 296 5.41 -17.83 -0.24
N HIS A 297 4.42 -17.18 -0.84
CA HIS A 297 3.80 -15.97 -0.32
C HIS A 297 2.29 -16.08 -0.27
N LEU A 298 1.67 -15.43 0.71
CA LEU A 298 0.24 -15.18 0.70
C LEU A 298 -0.01 -13.94 -0.16
N VAL A 299 -0.73 -14.12 -1.26
CA VAL A 299 -1.12 -13.03 -2.16
C VAL A 299 -2.62 -12.86 -2.14
N SER A 300 -3.03 -11.62 -2.37
CA SER A 300 -4.42 -11.31 -2.67
C SER A 300 -4.48 -10.22 -3.72
N GLN A 301 -5.64 -10.06 -4.37
CA GLN A 301 -5.80 -9.04 -5.40
C GLN A 301 -7.03 -8.19 -5.11
N VAL A 302 -6.78 -6.89 -4.91
CA VAL A 302 -7.84 -5.88 -4.83
C VAL A 302 -7.99 -5.25 -6.22
N GLU A 303 -9.21 -5.13 -6.71
CA GLU A 303 -9.52 -4.48 -7.97
C GLU A 303 -10.71 -3.53 -7.86
N ALA A 304 -10.76 -2.57 -8.76
CA ALA A 304 -11.85 -1.60 -8.88
C ALA A 304 -11.99 -1.10 -10.32
N TYR A 305 -13.09 -0.42 -10.61
CA TYR A 305 -13.26 0.34 -11.83
C TYR A 305 -13.18 1.84 -11.51
N SER A 306 -12.33 2.58 -12.21
CA SER A 306 -12.08 4.01 -12.00
C SER A 306 -11.96 4.74 -13.32
N ASP A 307 -12.71 5.83 -13.46
CA ASP A 307 -12.56 6.78 -14.59
C ASP A 307 -11.54 7.88 -14.30
N ALA A 308 -10.88 7.82 -13.14
CA ALA A 308 -9.90 8.81 -12.76
C ALA A 308 -8.67 8.77 -13.68
N PRO A 309 -8.07 9.93 -13.98
CA PRO A 309 -6.81 9.99 -14.72
C PRO A 309 -5.69 9.32 -13.92
N LEU A 310 -4.64 8.89 -14.62
CA LEU A 310 -3.53 8.12 -14.02
C LEU A 310 -2.95 8.81 -12.78
N GLY A 311 -2.77 10.14 -12.82
CA GLY A 311 -2.22 10.89 -11.70
C GLY A 311 -3.06 10.82 -10.42
N ARG A 312 -4.39 10.73 -10.54
CA ARG A 312 -5.29 10.58 -9.38
C ARG A 312 -5.24 9.16 -8.82
N VAL A 313 -5.19 8.14 -9.68
CA VAL A 313 -5.01 6.75 -9.26
C VAL A 313 -3.67 6.55 -8.57
N PHE A 314 -2.60 7.13 -9.14
CA PHE A 314 -1.27 7.11 -8.54
C PHE A 314 -1.27 7.80 -7.17
N ALA A 315 -1.83 9.02 -7.07
CA ALA A 315 -1.88 9.77 -5.82
C ALA A 315 -2.62 9.03 -4.69
N ALA A 316 -3.64 8.24 -5.03
CA ALA A 316 -4.37 7.46 -4.05
C ALA A 316 -3.55 6.27 -3.50
N LEU A 317 -2.82 5.58 -4.38
CA LEU A 317 -2.12 4.33 -4.06
C LEU A 317 -0.67 4.53 -3.62
N PHE A 318 -0.02 5.64 -4.02
CA PHE A 318 1.38 5.90 -3.76
C PHE A 318 1.61 6.78 -2.50
N PRO A 319 2.65 6.50 -1.69
CA PRO A 319 3.43 5.26 -1.65
C PRO A 319 2.56 4.10 -1.12
N GLY A 320 2.99 2.87 -1.38
CA GLY A 320 2.21 1.69 -1.02
C GLY A 320 2.00 1.58 0.49
N GLY A 321 0.76 1.38 0.93
CA GLY A 321 0.45 1.23 2.35
C GLY A 321 1.16 0.03 3.02
N THR A 322 1.42 -1.04 2.26
CA THR A 322 2.10 -2.27 2.70
C THR A 322 3.54 -2.05 3.14
N ILE A 323 4.20 -1.04 2.57
CA ILE A 323 5.63 -0.75 2.79
C ILE A 323 5.88 0.53 3.59
N THR A 324 4.81 1.23 3.99
CA THR A 324 4.83 2.41 4.87
C THR A 324 4.14 2.09 6.19
N GLY A 325 2.83 1.86 6.17
CA GLY A 325 1.98 1.58 7.32
C GLY A 325 0.67 2.36 7.28
N ALA A 326 -0.07 2.36 8.39
CA ALA A 326 -1.37 3.02 8.52
C ALA A 326 -1.51 3.77 9.87
N PRO A 327 -2.12 4.98 9.91
CA PRO A 327 -2.55 5.80 8.77
C PRO A 327 -1.40 6.45 7.99
N LYS A 328 -1.51 6.50 6.65
CA LYS A 328 -0.39 6.84 5.74
C LYS A 328 0.33 8.15 6.09
N GLY A 329 -0.39 9.25 6.30
CA GLY A 329 0.22 10.56 6.60
C GLY A 329 1.03 10.55 7.88
N THR A 330 0.40 10.14 9.00
CA THR A 330 1.02 10.07 10.32
C THR A 330 2.20 9.10 10.38
N VAL A 331 2.10 7.99 9.65
CA VAL A 331 3.18 7.00 9.55
C VAL A 331 4.38 7.56 8.79
N MET A 332 4.16 8.29 7.70
CA MET A 332 5.26 8.91 6.97
C MET A 332 5.92 10.04 7.77
N GLU A 333 5.16 10.74 8.62
CA GLU A 333 5.68 11.67 9.64
C GLU A 333 6.60 10.95 10.63
N ALA A 334 6.19 9.78 11.13
CA ALA A 334 7.00 8.95 12.01
C ALA A 334 8.28 8.44 11.30
N ILE A 335 8.16 7.96 10.06
CA ILE A 335 9.30 7.55 9.23
C ILE A 335 10.31 8.69 9.11
N ARG A 336 9.85 9.89 8.72
CA ARG A 336 10.71 11.08 8.59
C ARG A 336 11.43 11.43 9.91
N ALA A 337 10.76 11.25 11.04
CA ALA A 337 11.32 11.57 12.35
C ALA A 337 12.33 10.53 12.84
N LEU A 338 12.14 9.26 12.48
CA LEU A 338 12.89 8.12 13.03
C LEU A 338 14.00 7.63 12.11
N GLU A 339 13.83 7.72 10.78
CA GLU A 339 14.88 7.37 9.83
C GLU A 339 15.88 8.52 9.71
N PRO A 340 17.20 8.26 9.76
CA PRO A 340 18.20 9.33 9.72
C PRO A 340 18.43 9.90 8.31
N VAL A 341 17.88 9.26 7.26
CA VAL A 341 18.23 9.51 5.87
C VAL A 341 17.02 9.34 4.94
N PRO A 342 16.97 10.04 3.80
CA PRO A 342 15.93 9.81 2.78
C PRO A 342 16.02 8.41 2.16
N ARG A 343 14.88 7.91 1.69
CA ARG A 343 14.73 6.58 1.09
C ARG A 343 15.15 6.56 -0.38
N GLY A 344 14.92 7.64 -1.13
CA GLY A 344 15.19 7.69 -2.56
C GLY A 344 14.24 6.78 -3.34
N ALA A 345 14.79 5.95 -4.21
CA ALA A 345 14.03 4.96 -4.97
C ALA A 345 13.43 3.87 -4.08
N TYR A 346 13.99 3.56 -2.90
CA TYR A 346 13.41 2.55 -2.00
C TYR A 346 11.98 2.92 -1.60
N THR A 347 11.04 1.99 -1.75
CA THR A 347 9.59 2.21 -1.55
C THR A 347 8.94 3.24 -2.48
N GLY A 348 9.70 3.72 -3.46
CA GLY A 348 9.20 4.36 -4.67
C GLY A 348 8.56 3.35 -5.63
N SER A 349 8.47 3.71 -6.90
CA SER A 349 7.79 2.90 -7.91
C SER A 349 8.46 2.98 -9.28
N LEU A 350 8.75 1.84 -9.91
CA LEU A 350 9.24 1.73 -11.29
C LEU A 350 8.16 1.08 -12.16
N GLY A 351 8.00 1.57 -13.39
CA GLY A 351 6.98 1.06 -14.29
C GLY A 351 6.97 1.69 -15.67
N TYR A 352 5.85 1.50 -16.36
CA TYR A 352 5.61 2.09 -17.68
C TYR A 352 4.18 2.59 -17.83
N VAL A 353 3.99 3.46 -18.82
CA VAL A 353 2.69 3.90 -19.34
C VAL A 353 2.70 3.77 -20.86
N SER A 354 1.77 3.01 -21.42
CA SER A 354 1.65 2.77 -22.86
C SER A 354 0.19 2.65 -23.31
N GLY A 355 -0.03 2.37 -24.59
CA GLY A 355 -1.35 2.04 -25.14
C GLY A 355 -2.02 0.82 -24.50
N ARG A 356 -1.23 -0.06 -23.86
CA ARG A 356 -1.72 -1.22 -23.11
C ARG A 356 -2.09 -0.91 -21.66
N GLY A 357 -1.92 0.33 -21.22
CA GLY A 357 -2.17 0.78 -19.84
C GLY A 357 -0.89 1.13 -19.09
N ALA A 358 -1.00 1.16 -17.76
CA ALA A 358 0.10 1.43 -16.84
C ALA A 358 0.31 0.26 -15.88
N ASP A 359 1.56 -0.08 -15.57
CA ASP A 359 1.92 -1.11 -14.58
C ASP A 359 3.13 -0.61 -13.80
N PHE A 360 2.96 -0.47 -12.49
CA PHE A 360 3.90 0.14 -11.56
C PHE A 360 4.14 -0.80 -10.37
N ASN A 361 5.40 -1.03 -10.02
CA ASN A 361 5.80 -1.88 -8.90
C ASN A 361 6.08 -1.05 -7.63
N LEU A 362 6.34 -1.74 -6.52
CA LEU A 362 6.98 -1.14 -5.34
C LEU A 362 8.48 -1.42 -5.37
N LEU A 363 9.34 -0.41 -5.23
CA LEU A 363 10.79 -0.59 -5.27
C LEU A 363 11.34 -1.10 -3.92
N ILE A 364 11.15 -2.40 -3.70
CA ILE A 364 11.72 -3.17 -2.59
C ILE A 364 12.60 -4.29 -3.15
N ARG A 365 13.53 -4.84 -2.33
CA ARG A 365 14.53 -5.84 -2.80
C ARG A 365 15.29 -5.33 -4.04
N SER A 366 15.60 -4.04 -4.05
CA SER A 366 16.06 -3.28 -5.20
C SER A 366 17.25 -2.41 -4.80
N PHE A 367 18.10 -2.08 -5.77
CA PHE A 367 19.26 -1.20 -5.58
C PHE A 367 19.04 0.15 -6.26
N GLN A 368 19.69 1.17 -5.73
CA GLN A 368 19.85 2.46 -6.39
C GLN A 368 21.34 2.84 -6.40
N LYS A 369 21.82 3.41 -7.49
CA LYS A 369 23.16 4.00 -7.59
C LYS A 369 23.02 5.52 -7.61
N VAL A 370 23.85 6.22 -6.85
CA VAL A 370 23.99 7.68 -6.89
C VAL A 370 25.47 8.02 -6.80
N GLY A 371 26.01 8.71 -7.81
CA GLY A 371 27.45 8.87 -7.95
C GLY A 371 28.11 7.49 -7.99
N GLU A 372 29.10 7.25 -7.14
CA GLU A 372 29.78 5.96 -7.01
C GLU A 372 29.16 5.02 -5.95
N GLU A 373 28.22 5.52 -5.14
CA GLU A 373 27.61 4.72 -4.09
C GLU A 373 26.45 3.87 -4.62
N VAL A 374 26.43 2.59 -4.24
CA VAL A 374 25.27 1.72 -4.41
C VAL A 374 24.58 1.55 -3.07
N LEU A 375 23.31 1.91 -3.04
CA LEU A 375 22.46 1.93 -1.86
C LEU A 375 21.32 0.93 -2.05
N PHE A 376 20.88 0.33 -0.95
CA PHE A 376 19.62 -0.40 -0.89
C PHE A 376 19.10 -0.37 0.53
N SER A 377 17.81 -0.67 0.71
CA SER A 377 17.22 -0.69 2.03
C SER A 377 16.42 -1.95 2.30
N ALA A 378 16.33 -2.31 3.58
CA ALA A 378 15.46 -3.35 4.09
C ALA A 378 14.74 -2.84 5.33
N GLY A 379 13.45 -3.12 5.43
CA GLY A 379 12.63 -2.66 6.54
C GLY A 379 11.77 -3.77 7.13
N ALA A 380 11.19 -3.47 8.28
CA ALA A 380 10.35 -4.36 9.07
C ALA A 380 9.11 -3.59 9.56
N GLY A 381 7.96 -4.26 9.55
CA GLY A 381 6.68 -3.67 9.95
C GLY A 381 6.50 -3.74 11.46
N VAL A 382 6.69 -2.60 12.13
CA VAL A 382 6.60 -2.52 13.59
C VAL A 382 5.14 -2.44 14.01
N VAL A 383 4.71 -3.42 14.80
CA VAL A 383 3.40 -3.50 15.45
C VAL A 383 3.57 -3.54 16.97
N ILE A 384 2.47 -3.48 17.74
CA ILE A 384 2.55 -3.50 19.21
C ILE A 384 3.26 -4.75 19.77
N ALA A 385 3.09 -5.90 19.10
CA ALA A 385 3.67 -7.18 19.49
C ALA A 385 5.11 -7.38 18.99
N SER A 386 5.69 -6.40 18.27
CA SER A 386 7.05 -6.49 17.76
C SER A 386 8.07 -6.55 18.91
N ASP A 387 9.09 -7.39 18.73
CA ASP A 387 10.27 -7.43 19.59
C ASP A 387 11.38 -6.62 18.91
N PRO A 388 11.88 -5.52 19.52
CA PRO A 388 12.86 -4.65 18.85
C PRO A 388 14.08 -5.37 18.28
N GLU A 389 14.59 -6.37 18.98
CA GLU A 389 15.77 -7.11 18.54
C GLU A 389 15.46 -7.99 17.34
N LYS A 390 14.33 -8.71 17.37
CA LYS A 390 13.89 -9.52 16.24
C LYS A 390 13.60 -8.69 15.00
N GLU A 391 13.01 -7.49 15.14
CA GLU A 391 12.77 -6.60 14.01
C GLU A 391 14.09 -6.11 13.40
N TYR A 392 15.08 -5.77 14.24
CA TYR A 392 16.42 -5.39 13.78
C TYR A 392 17.08 -6.55 13.02
N GLU A 393 17.06 -7.75 13.58
CA GLU A 393 17.58 -8.96 12.92
C GLU A 393 16.86 -9.26 11.60
N GLU A 394 15.55 -9.06 11.53
CA GLU A 394 14.77 -9.24 10.31
C GLU A 394 15.25 -8.32 9.17
N THR A 395 15.52 -7.04 9.47
CA THR A 395 16.08 -6.12 8.46
C THR A 395 17.44 -6.60 7.93
N LEU A 396 18.31 -7.09 8.82
CA LEU A 396 19.61 -7.65 8.45
C LEU A 396 19.46 -8.92 7.61
N HIS A 397 18.57 -9.83 7.97
CA HIS A 397 18.30 -11.05 7.20
C HIS A 397 17.73 -10.73 5.81
N LYS A 398 16.82 -9.75 5.70
CA LYS A 398 16.30 -9.27 4.41
C LYS A 398 17.41 -8.67 3.54
N ALA A 399 18.33 -7.91 4.15
CA ALA A 399 19.48 -7.33 3.48
C ALA A 399 20.48 -8.40 3.02
N GLN A 400 20.89 -9.30 3.91
CA GLN A 400 21.78 -10.42 3.60
C GLN A 400 21.22 -11.31 2.49
N SER A 401 19.91 -11.58 2.52
CA SER A 401 19.25 -12.35 1.46
C SER A 401 19.39 -11.70 0.08
N LEU A 402 19.33 -10.37 0.01
CA LEU A 402 19.51 -9.63 -1.24
C LEU A 402 20.98 -9.68 -1.72
N LEU A 403 21.95 -9.64 -0.80
CA LEU A 403 23.38 -9.76 -1.14
C LEU A 403 23.78 -11.17 -1.54
N LEU A 404 23.26 -12.18 -0.84
CA LEU A 404 23.43 -13.58 -1.24
C LEU A 404 22.88 -13.84 -2.64
N ALA A 405 21.79 -13.15 -3.02
CA ALA A 405 21.27 -13.20 -4.38
C ALA A 405 22.22 -12.59 -5.44
N LEU A 406 23.29 -11.89 -5.05
CA LEU A 406 24.35 -11.45 -5.97
C LEU A 406 25.45 -12.51 -6.15
N GLU A 407 25.79 -13.25 -5.10
CA GLU A 407 26.95 -14.18 -5.09
C GLU A 407 26.57 -15.65 -5.27
N ARG A 408 25.51 -16.10 -4.58
CA ARG A 408 25.13 -17.50 -4.41
C ARG A 408 23.61 -17.64 -4.55
N GLY A 409 23.15 -17.85 -5.77
CA GLY A 409 21.81 -18.36 -6.03
C GLY A 409 21.87 -19.84 -6.39
N ARG A 410 20.91 -20.62 -5.89
CA ARG A 410 20.59 -21.91 -6.51
C ARG A 410 19.49 -21.65 -7.54
N PRO A 411 19.46 -22.34 -8.69
CA PRO A 411 18.26 -22.35 -9.52
C PRO A 411 17.08 -22.81 -8.65
N GLY A 412 16.11 -21.94 -8.41
CA GLY A 412 14.94 -22.30 -7.62
C GLY A 412 14.02 -23.26 -8.38
N LYS A 413 13.15 -23.96 -7.65
CA LYS A 413 12.16 -24.84 -8.27
C LYS A 413 11.17 -23.98 -9.10
N PRO A 414 10.77 -24.42 -10.30
CA PRO A 414 9.62 -23.82 -11.00
C PRO A 414 8.41 -23.90 -10.05
N PRO A 415 7.66 -22.82 -9.84
CA PRO A 415 6.50 -22.84 -9.01
C PRO A 415 5.26 -23.22 -9.78
N GLU A 416 4.23 -23.48 -8.99
CA GLU A 416 2.93 -23.89 -9.47
C GLU A 416 2.02 -22.67 -9.64
N ALA A 417 1.00 -22.84 -10.49
CA ALA A 417 -0.03 -21.81 -10.63
C ALA A 417 -0.75 -21.60 -9.29
N PRO A 418 -0.94 -20.35 -8.84
CA PRO A 418 -1.85 -20.06 -7.74
C PRO A 418 -3.23 -20.65 -8.03
N LYS A 419 -3.85 -21.27 -7.02
CA LYS A 419 -5.24 -21.70 -7.04
C LYS A 419 -6.03 -20.73 -6.16
N PRO A 420 -6.90 -19.86 -6.73
CA PRO A 420 -7.73 -18.98 -5.94
C PRO A 420 -8.55 -19.80 -4.95
N ARG A 421 -8.47 -19.45 -3.65
CA ARG A 421 -9.17 -20.19 -2.59
C ARG A 421 -10.51 -19.55 -2.24
N ALA A 422 -10.58 -18.22 -2.27
CA ALA A 422 -11.78 -17.46 -1.99
C ALA A 422 -11.78 -16.15 -2.79
N SER A 423 -12.98 -15.57 -2.90
CA SER A 423 -13.20 -14.23 -3.43
C SER A 423 -14.13 -13.51 -2.48
N TRP A 424 -14.02 -12.19 -2.42
CA TRP A 424 -14.88 -11.32 -1.65
C TRP A 424 -15.40 -10.19 -2.53
N THR A 425 -16.71 -9.97 -2.45
CA THR A 425 -17.38 -8.83 -3.04
C THR A 425 -18.21 -8.16 -1.95
N PRO A 426 -18.35 -6.83 -1.98
CA PRO A 426 -19.29 -6.17 -1.08
C PRO A 426 -20.69 -6.78 -1.27
N PRO A 427 -21.45 -6.99 -0.18
CA PRO A 427 -22.82 -7.48 -0.28
C PRO A 427 -23.67 -6.57 -1.17
N PRO A 428 -24.63 -7.10 -1.94
CA PRO A 428 -25.54 -6.28 -2.72
C PRO A 428 -26.36 -5.38 -1.79
N PRO A 429 -26.62 -4.11 -2.16
CA PRO A 429 -27.34 -3.18 -1.30
C PRO A 429 -28.79 -3.66 -1.09
N PRO A 430 -29.33 -3.65 0.15
CA PRO A 430 -30.68 -4.12 0.43
C PRO A 430 -31.78 -3.21 -0.14
N GLN A 431 -31.52 -1.91 -0.32
CA GLN A 431 -32.33 -0.93 -1.06
C GLN A 431 -31.53 0.38 -1.17
N GLY A 432 -31.75 1.19 -2.20
CA GLY A 432 -31.14 2.51 -2.31
C GLY A 432 -31.80 3.49 -1.34
N HIS A 433 -31.05 4.04 -0.40
CA HIS A 433 -31.54 5.08 0.52
C HIS A 433 -31.21 6.46 -0.04
N GLY A 434 -32.20 7.35 -0.21
CA GLY A 434 -32.00 8.75 -0.61
C GLY A 434 -31.37 9.64 0.48
N ALA A 435 -30.50 9.06 1.30
CA ALA A 435 -29.83 9.76 2.39
C ALA A 435 -28.72 10.66 1.85
N ARG A 436 -28.64 11.87 2.39
CA ARG A 436 -27.51 12.79 2.18
C ARG A 436 -26.63 12.73 3.42
N VAL A 437 -25.54 11.98 3.32
CA VAL A 437 -24.62 11.72 4.43
C VAL A 437 -23.47 12.71 4.34
N LEU A 438 -23.24 13.43 5.43
CA LEU A 438 -21.98 14.11 5.64
C LEU A 438 -21.03 13.14 6.36
N PHE A 439 -19.82 12.98 5.84
CA PHE A 439 -18.81 12.10 6.40
C PHE A 439 -17.60 12.93 6.84
N LEU A 440 -17.31 12.93 8.14
CA LEU A 440 -16.13 13.58 8.71
C LEU A 440 -14.93 12.62 8.61
N GLU A 441 -13.98 12.97 7.75
CA GLU A 441 -12.72 12.24 7.55
C GLU A 441 -11.67 12.69 8.58
N ASN A 442 -11.22 11.75 9.41
CA ASN A 442 -10.24 12.02 10.46
C ASN A 442 -8.84 11.52 10.10
N ARG A 443 -8.53 11.48 8.80
CA ARG A 443 -7.24 11.07 8.21
C ARG A 443 -6.87 9.62 8.51
N ASP A 444 -7.87 8.75 8.45
CA ASP A 444 -7.69 7.33 8.66
C ASP A 444 -7.37 6.58 7.37
N SER A 445 -6.85 5.37 7.54
CA SER A 445 -6.52 4.46 6.45
C SER A 445 -7.64 3.48 6.09
N PHE A 446 -8.83 3.60 6.68
CA PHE A 446 -10.00 2.74 6.42
C PHE A 446 -11.28 3.51 6.09
N SER A 447 -11.37 4.82 6.36
CA SER A 447 -12.56 5.67 6.16
C SER A 447 -13.23 5.54 4.79
N TYR A 448 -12.48 5.49 3.69
CA TYR A 448 -13.07 5.44 2.35
C TYR A 448 -13.71 4.08 2.04
N ASN A 449 -13.42 3.01 2.80
CA ASN A 449 -14.21 1.79 2.72
C ASN A 449 -15.65 2.02 3.25
N LEU A 450 -15.82 2.81 4.31
CA LEU A 450 -17.15 3.22 4.79
C LEU A 450 -17.85 4.09 3.75
N VAL A 451 -17.14 5.07 3.18
CA VAL A 451 -17.68 5.95 2.13
C VAL A 451 -18.12 5.13 0.90
N ASP A 452 -17.32 4.16 0.46
CA ASP A 452 -17.68 3.26 -0.63
C ASP A 452 -18.94 2.45 -0.30
N TYR A 453 -19.04 1.89 0.92
CA TYR A 453 -20.22 1.14 1.34
C TYR A 453 -21.47 2.03 1.39
N LEU A 454 -21.38 3.21 1.98
CA LEU A 454 -22.50 4.17 2.05
C LEU A 454 -22.99 4.56 0.65
N ARG A 455 -22.07 4.85 -0.27
CA ARG A 455 -22.41 5.15 -1.68
C ARG A 455 -22.97 3.93 -2.41
N ALA A 456 -22.45 2.74 -2.13
CA ALA A 456 -22.99 1.49 -2.69
C ALA A 456 -24.41 1.19 -2.18
N LEU A 457 -24.76 1.63 -0.97
CA LEU A 457 -26.11 1.62 -0.40
C LEU A 457 -27.03 2.73 -0.96
N GLY A 458 -26.54 3.52 -1.91
CA GLY A 458 -27.30 4.56 -2.60
C GLY A 458 -27.27 5.93 -1.92
N ALA A 459 -26.53 6.10 -0.84
CA ALA A 459 -26.42 7.40 -0.17
C ALA A 459 -25.55 8.37 -1.00
N GLU A 460 -25.96 9.64 -1.03
CA GLU A 460 -25.10 10.73 -1.44
C GLU A 460 -24.15 11.07 -0.30
N VAL A 461 -22.84 10.89 -0.50
CA VAL A 461 -21.84 11.10 0.56
C VAL A 461 -20.92 12.24 0.21
N GLU A 462 -20.97 13.30 1.02
CA GLU A 462 -20.02 14.41 1.02
C GLU A 462 -18.98 14.17 2.13
N VAL A 463 -17.70 14.35 1.80
CA VAL A 463 -16.59 14.09 2.73
C VAL A 463 -15.92 15.41 3.06
N VAL A 464 -15.75 15.71 4.34
CA VAL A 464 -15.09 16.92 4.88
C VAL A 464 -13.94 16.53 5.80
N ASP A 465 -12.84 17.29 5.81
CA ASP A 465 -11.70 17.02 6.70
C ASP A 465 -12.01 17.48 8.12
N GLN A 466 -11.48 16.76 9.11
CA GLN A 466 -11.67 17.05 10.54
C GLN A 466 -11.29 18.48 10.98
N GLU A 467 -10.50 19.23 10.20
CA GLU A 467 -10.14 20.61 10.51
C GLU A 467 -11.22 21.64 10.11
N GLU A 468 -12.16 21.24 9.25
CA GLU A 468 -13.23 22.10 8.75
C GLU A 468 -14.28 22.41 9.83
N ALA A 469 -14.84 23.62 9.79
CA ALA A 469 -15.86 24.04 10.72
C ALA A 469 -17.19 23.29 10.46
N PRO A 470 -17.92 22.85 11.51
CA PRO A 470 -19.16 22.13 11.34
C PRO A 470 -20.26 22.89 10.60
N ASP A 471 -20.74 22.32 9.48
CA ASP A 471 -21.92 22.75 8.73
C ASP A 471 -22.78 21.52 8.39
N LEU A 472 -23.94 21.41 9.05
CA LEU A 472 -24.85 20.26 8.90
C LEU A 472 -25.98 20.54 7.90
N ARG A 473 -26.02 21.73 7.27
CA ARG A 473 -27.16 22.15 6.46
C ARG A 473 -27.32 21.28 5.22
N GLY A 474 -28.53 20.77 5.01
CA GLY A 474 -28.89 19.99 3.83
C GLY A 474 -28.55 18.50 3.91
N PHE A 475 -27.95 18.03 5.01
CA PHE A 475 -27.66 16.62 5.25
C PHE A 475 -28.72 15.97 6.14
N THR A 476 -28.94 14.67 5.93
CA THR A 476 -29.87 13.87 6.73
C THR A 476 -29.15 13.02 7.77
N HIS A 477 -27.85 12.76 7.60
CA HIS A 477 -27.04 11.95 8.49
C HIS A 477 -25.63 12.53 8.63
N LEU A 478 -25.00 12.34 9.78
CA LEU A 478 -23.57 12.53 9.99
C LEU A 478 -22.90 11.18 10.30
N VAL A 479 -21.81 10.88 9.61
CA VAL A 479 -20.89 9.82 10.00
C VAL A 479 -19.59 10.47 10.46
N VAL A 480 -19.20 10.22 11.71
CA VAL A 480 -17.90 10.61 12.24
C VAL A 480 -16.98 9.40 12.07
N GLY A 481 -16.04 9.49 11.12
CA GLY A 481 -15.19 8.37 10.73
C GLY A 481 -14.20 7.91 11.80
N PRO A 482 -13.50 6.80 11.55
CA PRO A 482 -12.34 6.40 12.35
C PRO A 482 -11.20 7.40 12.17
N GLY A 483 -10.18 7.34 13.03
CA GLY A 483 -9.00 8.20 12.95
C GLY A 483 -7.98 7.90 14.03
N PRO A 484 -6.74 8.43 13.87
CA PRO A 484 -5.73 8.36 14.90
C PRO A 484 -6.01 9.38 16.02
N LYS A 485 -5.25 9.27 17.11
CA LYS A 485 -5.31 10.10 18.33
C LYS A 485 -6.59 9.87 19.13
N ASP A 486 -6.80 10.71 20.14
CA ASP A 486 -8.01 10.74 20.95
C ASP A 486 -8.98 11.84 20.50
N PRO A 487 -10.27 11.79 20.92
CA PRO A 487 -11.25 12.81 20.56
C PRO A 487 -10.89 14.25 20.94
N PHE A 488 -10.05 14.45 21.96
CA PHE A 488 -9.68 15.79 22.45
C PHE A 488 -8.63 16.47 21.56
N THR A 489 -7.87 15.68 20.80
CA THR A 489 -6.71 16.15 20.02
C THR A 489 -6.86 15.90 18.51
N ALA A 490 -7.91 15.18 18.10
CA ALA A 490 -8.24 14.94 16.70
C ALA A 490 -9.12 16.06 16.13
N GLY A 491 -8.47 17.11 15.60
CA GLY A 491 -9.12 18.21 14.87
C GLY A 491 -10.32 18.78 15.62
N ARG A 492 -11.46 18.90 14.92
CA ARG A 492 -12.75 19.37 15.46
C ARG A 492 -13.75 18.24 15.70
N VAL A 493 -13.29 16.99 15.87
CA VAL A 493 -14.16 15.81 15.96
C VAL A 493 -15.20 15.93 17.08
N LEU A 494 -14.83 16.45 18.25
CA LEU A 494 -15.80 16.69 19.34
C LEU A 494 -16.81 17.79 18.98
N GLU A 495 -16.36 18.90 18.38
CA GLU A 495 -17.23 20.01 17.97
C GLU A 495 -18.31 19.55 16.97
N TRP A 496 -17.91 18.74 15.97
CA TRP A 496 -18.83 18.12 15.02
C TRP A 496 -19.85 17.19 15.70
N THR A 497 -19.36 16.37 16.62
CA THR A 497 -20.18 15.40 17.37
C THR A 497 -21.22 16.09 18.23
N GLU A 498 -20.82 17.11 19.00
CA GLU A 498 -21.68 17.90 19.87
C GLU A 498 -22.76 18.63 19.08
N LYS A 499 -22.39 19.31 17.99
CA LYS A 499 -23.36 20.00 17.12
C LYS A 499 -24.39 19.06 16.50
N ALA A 500 -23.99 17.85 16.11
CA ALA A 500 -24.93 16.87 15.59
C ALA A 500 -25.91 16.37 16.66
N LEU A 501 -25.45 16.17 17.89
CA LEU A 501 -26.30 15.83 19.04
C LEU A 501 -27.29 16.97 19.35
N GLU A 502 -26.83 18.22 19.35
CA GLU A 502 -27.67 19.41 19.55
C GLU A 502 -28.74 19.55 18.46
N ALA A 503 -28.37 19.31 17.20
CA ALA A 503 -29.28 19.35 16.06
C ALA A 503 -30.24 18.14 16.02
N GLY A 504 -29.99 17.08 16.78
CA GLY A 504 -30.75 15.83 16.73
C GLY A 504 -30.59 15.08 15.41
N LEU A 505 -29.50 15.32 14.68
CA LEU A 505 -29.22 14.68 13.41
C LEU A 505 -28.81 13.20 13.65
N PRO A 506 -29.34 12.23 12.89
CA PRO A 506 -28.84 10.86 12.92
C PRO A 506 -27.32 10.81 12.79
N LEU A 507 -26.65 10.24 13.80
CA LEU A 507 -25.20 10.21 13.91
C LEU A 507 -24.69 8.79 14.06
N LEU A 508 -23.66 8.43 13.29
CA LEU A 508 -22.87 7.22 13.48
C LEU A 508 -21.40 7.59 13.73
N GLY A 509 -20.90 7.31 14.91
CA GLY A 509 -19.47 7.38 15.23
C GLY A 509 -18.79 6.02 15.03
N VAL A 510 -17.70 5.95 14.29
CA VAL A 510 -16.90 4.72 14.08
C VAL A 510 -15.52 4.90 14.71
N CYS A 511 -15.09 3.96 15.55
CA CYS A 511 -13.81 3.98 16.27
C CYS A 511 -13.56 5.31 17.01
N LEU A 512 -12.75 6.22 16.47
CA LEU A 512 -12.57 7.59 17.01
C LEU A 512 -13.91 8.32 17.14
N GLY A 513 -14.81 8.21 16.15
CA GLY A 513 -16.15 8.79 16.25
C GLY A 513 -17.01 8.18 17.35
N HIS A 514 -16.85 6.88 17.63
CA HIS A 514 -17.51 6.24 18.78
C HIS A 514 -16.99 6.79 20.11
N GLN A 515 -15.67 6.96 20.21
CA GLN A 515 -15.03 7.53 21.39
C GLN A 515 -15.47 8.98 21.60
N ALA A 516 -15.54 9.78 20.53
CA ALA A 516 -16.02 11.15 20.57
C ALA A 516 -17.48 11.24 21.03
N LEU A 517 -18.35 10.38 20.50
CA LEU A 517 -19.74 10.29 20.95
C LEU A 517 -19.82 9.94 22.44
N GLY A 518 -19.04 8.94 22.89
CA GLY A 518 -18.97 8.57 24.30
C GLY A 518 -18.57 9.73 25.19
N VAL A 519 -17.48 10.41 24.86
CA VAL A 519 -16.96 11.56 25.60
C VAL A 519 -17.98 12.71 25.63
N ALA A 520 -18.58 13.07 24.50
CA ALA A 520 -19.62 14.10 24.42
C ALA A 520 -20.85 13.76 25.28
N LEU A 521 -21.17 12.47 25.41
CA LEU A 521 -22.25 11.98 26.29
C LEU A 521 -21.82 11.82 27.76
N GLY A 522 -20.54 12.03 28.08
CA GLY A 522 -19.98 12.02 29.44
C GLY A 522 -19.39 10.69 29.89
N ALA A 523 -19.10 9.76 28.97
CA ALA A 523 -18.36 8.54 29.27
C ALA A 523 -16.86 8.81 29.48
N GLU A 524 -16.20 7.94 30.22
CA GLU A 524 -14.77 8.04 30.48
C GLU A 524 -13.98 7.30 29.39
N LEU A 525 -13.01 7.98 28.78
CA LEU A 525 -12.04 7.38 27.85
C LEU A 525 -10.83 6.86 28.63
N TYR A 526 -10.38 5.63 28.33
CA TYR A 526 -9.19 5.03 28.94
C TYR A 526 -8.34 4.29 27.91
N ARG A 527 -7.07 4.02 28.29
CA ARG A 527 -6.15 3.18 27.50
C ARG A 527 -6.52 1.72 27.66
N GLU A 528 -6.84 1.08 26.55
CA GLU A 528 -7.12 -0.35 26.44
C GLU A 528 -5.89 -1.08 25.87
N ALA A 529 -5.80 -2.39 26.08
CA ALA A 529 -4.83 -3.23 25.40
C ALA A 529 -5.00 -3.07 23.87
N PRO A 530 -3.94 -2.68 23.13
CA PRO A 530 -4.05 -2.48 21.69
C PRO A 530 -4.43 -3.76 20.96
N VAL A 531 -5.45 -3.68 20.12
CA VAL A 531 -5.91 -4.78 19.26
C VAL A 531 -5.75 -4.36 17.80
N HIS A 532 -5.12 -5.22 16.98
CA HIS A 532 -4.86 -4.96 15.57
C HIS A 532 -5.22 -6.15 14.69
N GLY A 533 -6.07 -5.92 13.68
CA GLY A 533 -6.22 -6.84 12.55
C GLY A 533 -6.94 -8.14 12.85
N GLU A 534 -7.60 -8.27 13.99
CA GLU A 534 -8.27 -9.50 14.41
C GLU A 534 -9.78 -9.32 14.55
N ALA A 535 -10.51 -10.31 14.05
CA ALA A 535 -11.95 -10.41 14.22
C ALA A 535 -12.24 -10.95 15.62
N HIS A 536 -13.00 -10.20 16.42
CA HIS A 536 -13.41 -10.64 17.75
C HIS A 536 -14.92 -10.89 17.78
N PRO A 537 -15.39 -11.89 18.56
CA PRO A 537 -16.80 -12.02 18.89
C PRO A 537 -17.28 -10.76 19.64
N VAL A 538 -18.29 -10.10 19.09
CA VAL A 538 -18.97 -8.96 19.71
C VAL A 538 -20.40 -9.39 20.04
N PHE A 539 -20.73 -9.36 21.33
CA PHE A 539 -22.09 -9.60 21.82
C PHE A 539 -22.89 -8.30 21.72
N HIS A 540 -24.17 -8.40 21.41
CA HIS A 540 -25.03 -7.23 21.28
C HIS A 540 -26.48 -7.53 21.65
N THR A 541 -27.25 -6.46 21.84
CA THR A 541 -28.68 -6.50 22.21
C THR A 541 -29.60 -6.99 21.08
N GLY A 542 -29.15 -6.88 19.81
CA GLY A 542 -29.98 -7.20 18.63
C GLY A 542 -30.97 -6.09 18.26
N GLU A 543 -30.89 -4.95 18.93
CA GLU A 543 -31.70 -3.76 18.69
C GLU A 543 -30.98 -2.74 17.78
N ALA A 544 -31.73 -1.77 17.26
CA ALA A 544 -31.23 -0.66 16.44
C ALA A 544 -30.32 -1.11 15.29
N LEU A 545 -29.03 -0.74 15.34
CA LEU A 545 -28.01 -1.09 14.35
C LEU A 545 -27.80 -2.61 14.19
N PHE A 546 -28.11 -3.39 15.22
CA PHE A 546 -27.85 -4.83 15.25
C PHE A 546 -29.05 -5.69 14.83
N ARG A 547 -30.15 -5.09 14.37
CA ARG A 547 -31.32 -5.84 13.90
C ARG A 547 -30.97 -6.74 12.72
N GLY A 548 -31.11 -8.05 12.91
CA GLY A 548 -30.83 -9.08 11.90
C GLY A 548 -29.38 -9.55 11.86
N ILE A 549 -28.54 -9.12 12.81
CA ILE A 549 -27.17 -9.60 13.00
C ILE A 549 -27.18 -10.68 14.10
N PRO A 550 -26.51 -11.84 13.93
CA PRO A 550 -26.42 -12.85 14.99
C PRO A 550 -25.52 -12.39 16.14
N SER A 551 -25.82 -12.82 17.38
CA SER A 551 -25.04 -12.49 18.57
C SER A 551 -24.44 -13.76 19.20
N PRO A 552 -23.11 -13.84 19.38
CA PRO A 552 -22.11 -12.86 18.96
C PRO A 552 -21.88 -12.85 17.44
N ALA A 553 -21.41 -11.72 16.91
CA ALA A 553 -20.95 -11.58 15.53
C ALA A 553 -19.47 -11.17 15.48
N PRO A 554 -18.70 -11.62 14.48
CA PRO A 554 -17.31 -11.20 14.31
C PRO A 554 -17.23 -9.78 13.77
N PHE A 555 -16.43 -8.94 14.42
CA PHE A 555 -16.06 -7.62 13.92
C PHE A 555 -14.57 -7.34 14.13
N ALA A 556 -13.97 -6.62 13.18
CA ALA A 556 -12.57 -6.21 13.21
C ALA A 556 -12.35 -5.08 14.23
N ARG A 557 -11.26 -5.16 14.99
CA ARG A 557 -10.86 -4.14 15.95
C ARG A 557 -9.48 -3.57 15.61
N TYR A 558 -9.40 -2.24 15.60
CA TYR A 558 -8.16 -1.47 15.46
C TYR A 558 -8.17 -0.31 16.46
N HIS A 559 -7.94 -0.62 17.73
CA HIS A 559 -8.03 0.40 18.79
C HIS A 559 -7.09 0.10 19.96
N SER A 560 -6.67 1.18 20.63
CA SER A 560 -5.90 1.18 21.87
C SER A 560 -6.53 2.07 22.95
N LEU A 561 -7.70 2.64 22.64
CA LEU A 561 -8.53 3.43 23.54
C LEU A 561 -9.95 2.87 23.52
N ALA A 562 -10.61 2.87 24.67
CA ALA A 562 -11.99 2.42 24.80
C ALA A 562 -12.75 3.26 25.82
N LEU A 563 -14.07 3.11 25.83
CA LEU A 563 -14.97 3.79 26.76
C LEU A 563 -15.23 2.93 28.00
N ARG A 564 -15.36 3.56 29.17
CA ARG A 564 -15.83 2.94 30.41
C ARG A 564 -16.72 3.91 31.19
N ARG A 565 -17.29 3.40 32.29
CA ARG A 565 -18.16 4.16 33.21
C ARG A 565 -19.24 4.96 32.45
N LEU A 566 -20.01 4.26 31.62
CA LEU A 566 -21.05 4.87 30.80
C LEU A 566 -22.12 5.54 31.70
N PRO A 567 -22.47 6.82 31.47
CA PRO A 567 -23.52 7.50 32.22
C PRO A 567 -24.89 6.83 32.03
N PRO A 568 -25.86 6.98 32.95
CA PRO A 568 -27.17 6.32 32.86
C PRO A 568 -27.97 6.60 31.58
N ARG A 569 -27.72 7.76 30.96
CA ARG A 569 -28.36 8.16 29.68
C ARG A 569 -27.79 7.45 28.45
N VAL A 570 -26.64 6.80 28.57
CA VAL A 570 -25.95 6.11 27.46
C VAL A 570 -26.31 4.62 27.52
N ARG A 571 -26.95 4.11 26.47
CA ARG A 571 -27.28 2.69 26.36
C ARG A 571 -26.08 1.93 25.82
N LEU A 572 -25.65 0.89 26.52
CA LEU A 572 -24.71 -0.11 26.00
C LEU A 572 -25.44 -1.02 25.01
N LEU A 573 -24.98 -1.06 23.76
CA LEU A 573 -25.60 -1.84 22.68
C LEU A 573 -24.80 -3.09 22.31
N ALA A 574 -23.47 -3.05 22.48
CA ALA A 574 -22.59 -4.19 22.21
C ALA A 574 -21.33 -4.17 23.09
N TRP A 575 -20.74 -5.35 23.35
CA TRP A 575 -19.57 -5.54 24.21
C TRP A 575 -18.72 -6.75 23.79
N THR A 576 -17.44 -6.79 24.20
CA THR A 576 -16.58 -7.98 24.10
C THR A 576 -16.88 -8.98 25.23
N GLU A 577 -16.31 -10.20 25.16
CA GLU A 577 -16.41 -11.18 26.24
C GLU A 577 -15.94 -10.61 27.60
N ASP A 578 -14.85 -9.83 27.59
CA ASP A 578 -14.31 -9.15 28.78
C ASP A 578 -15.10 -7.88 29.19
N GLY A 579 -16.23 -7.60 28.52
CA GLY A 579 -17.11 -6.49 28.86
C GLY A 579 -16.69 -5.10 28.35
N VAL A 580 -15.72 -5.02 27.43
CA VAL A 580 -15.32 -3.73 26.82
C VAL A 580 -16.47 -3.23 25.93
N PRO A 581 -16.98 -2.00 26.13
CA PRO A 581 -18.04 -1.43 25.29
C PRO A 581 -17.63 -1.35 23.82
N MET A 582 -18.39 -2.03 22.96
CA MET A 582 -18.17 -2.07 21.51
C MET A 582 -19.22 -1.27 20.73
N ALA A 583 -20.38 -1.00 21.31
CA ALA A 583 -21.32 -0.05 20.74
C ALA A 583 -22.16 0.64 21.82
N ILE A 584 -22.48 1.90 21.59
CA ILE A 584 -23.31 2.74 22.47
C ILE A 584 -24.39 3.46 21.67
N GLY A 585 -25.44 3.90 22.36
CA GLY A 585 -26.44 4.82 21.81
C GLY A 585 -26.92 5.85 22.83
N ASP A 586 -27.39 6.99 22.33
CA ASP A 586 -27.94 8.09 23.15
C ASP A 586 -29.43 7.90 23.52
N GLY A 587 -30.04 6.80 23.06
CA GLY A 587 -31.47 6.53 23.20
C GLY A 587 -32.36 7.28 22.19
N ARG A 588 -31.77 8.06 21.28
CA ARG A 588 -32.44 8.72 20.15
C ARG A 588 -31.94 8.12 18.83
N ARG A 589 -31.09 8.84 18.11
CA ARG A 589 -30.59 8.50 16.77
C ARG A 589 -29.07 8.64 16.64
N ALA A 590 -28.35 8.77 17.76
CA ALA A 590 -26.90 8.77 17.77
C ALA A 590 -26.37 7.42 18.26
N TYR A 591 -25.53 6.80 17.44
CA TYR A 591 -24.92 5.51 17.70
C TYR A 591 -23.41 5.60 17.52
N GLY A 592 -22.67 4.83 18.30
CA GLY A 592 -21.23 4.69 18.14
C GLY A 592 -20.83 3.23 18.12
N VAL A 593 -19.95 2.82 17.21
CA VAL A 593 -19.33 1.49 17.18
C VAL A 593 -17.80 1.59 17.29
N GLN A 594 -17.19 0.86 18.22
CA GLN A 594 -15.74 0.89 18.46
C GLN A 594 -14.97 0.04 17.42
N PHE A 595 -15.62 -0.99 16.86
CA PHE A 595 -15.08 -1.84 15.81
C PHE A 595 -15.24 -1.18 14.43
N HIS A 596 -14.59 -1.78 13.42
CA HIS A 596 -14.56 -1.29 12.03
C HIS A 596 -15.51 -2.11 11.15
N PRO A 597 -16.76 -1.67 10.92
CA PRO A 597 -17.73 -2.42 10.10
C PRO A 597 -17.28 -2.55 8.63
N GLU A 598 -16.43 -1.67 8.14
CA GLU A 598 -15.93 -1.65 6.78
C GLU A 598 -14.87 -2.71 6.46
N SER A 599 -14.24 -3.28 7.49
CA SER A 599 -13.18 -4.29 7.35
C SER A 599 -13.71 -5.59 6.72
N LEU A 600 -12.84 -6.27 5.97
CA LEU A 600 -13.12 -7.64 5.46
C LEU A 600 -13.42 -8.65 6.58
N LEU A 601 -12.95 -8.39 7.81
CA LEU A 601 -13.22 -9.22 8.98
C LEU A 601 -14.57 -8.93 9.65
N SER A 602 -15.34 -7.97 9.13
CA SER A 602 -16.64 -7.55 9.63
C SER A 602 -17.75 -7.87 8.63
N PRO A 603 -18.15 -9.16 8.46
CA PRO A 603 -19.06 -9.59 7.39
C PRO A 603 -20.45 -8.93 7.47
N TYR A 604 -20.86 -8.46 8.64
CA TYR A 604 -22.16 -7.81 8.87
C TYR A 604 -22.11 -6.28 8.81
N GLY A 605 -20.97 -5.67 8.49
CA GLY A 605 -20.84 -4.22 8.52
C GLY A 605 -21.72 -3.49 7.49
N MET A 606 -21.90 -4.05 6.29
CA MET A 606 -22.83 -3.49 5.30
C MET A 606 -24.28 -3.49 5.82
N VAL A 607 -24.69 -4.56 6.52
CA VAL A 607 -26.03 -4.64 7.15
C VAL A 607 -26.17 -3.56 8.20
N LEU A 608 -25.14 -3.39 9.05
CA LEU A 608 -25.12 -2.35 10.09
C LEU A 608 -25.25 -0.94 9.51
N LEU A 609 -24.51 -0.63 8.44
CA LEU A 609 -24.60 0.67 7.75
C LEU A 609 -25.96 0.89 7.10
N ALA A 610 -26.55 -0.15 6.49
CA ALA A 610 -27.91 -0.06 5.96
C ALA A 610 -28.93 0.26 7.07
N ARG A 611 -28.84 -0.38 8.25
CA ARG A 611 -29.70 -0.06 9.40
C ARG A 611 -29.53 1.36 9.90
N PHE A 612 -28.32 1.91 9.82
CA PHE A 612 -28.09 3.31 10.16
C PHE A 612 -28.82 4.25 9.18
N LEU A 613 -28.74 4.00 7.88
CA LEU A 613 -29.40 4.83 6.87
C LEU A 613 -30.94 4.77 6.92
N GLU A 614 -31.51 3.69 7.48
CA GLU A 614 -32.94 3.56 7.78
C GLU A 614 -33.40 4.45 8.95
N ALA A 615 -32.49 4.96 9.78
CA ALA A 615 -32.83 5.76 10.97
C ALA A 615 -33.11 7.25 10.65
N GLY A 616 -32.98 7.65 9.38
CA GLY A 616 -33.24 8.99 8.82
C GLY A 616 -34.70 9.41 8.86
#